data_AF-A0A1X0Q5W1-F1
#
_entry.id   AF-A0A1X0Q5W1-F1
#
_cell.length_a   1.000
_cell.length_b   1.000
_cell.length_c   1.000
_cell.angle_alpha   90.00
_cell.angle_beta   90.00
_cell.angle_gamma   90.00
#
_symmetry.space_group_name_H-M   'P 1'
#
loop_
_entity.id
_entity.type
_entity.pdbx_description
1 polymer ?
#
loop_
_entity_poly.entity_id
_entity_poly.type
_entity_poly.pdbx_seq_one_letter_code
_entity_poly.pdbx_strand_id
1 'polypeptide(L)'
;MPMHKDILISTIMLLLSYTVRIHNIDKGNYVTWDEAHFGKFSQNYLDRNFYNDVHPPLGKMLTALSGYIYGQSSDKFTFDKSDNFPHNFDYVGMRRMHAAIGSLISLFT
;
A
#
# COMPACT_ATOMS: atom_id res chain seq x y z
N MET A 1 -32.29 7.80 -20.26
CA MET A 1 -31.44 7.92 -19.06
C MET A 1 -30.26 6.94 -19.14
N PRO A 2 -29.16 7.29 -19.81
CA PRO A 2 -27.93 6.48 -19.85
C PRO A 2 -27.07 6.61 -18.56
N MET A 3 -27.07 7.79 -17.93
CA MET A 3 -26.20 8.14 -16.79
C MET A 3 -26.28 7.20 -15.57
N HIS A 4 -27.45 6.63 -15.27
CA HIS A 4 -27.59 5.70 -14.14
C HIS A 4 -26.93 4.33 -14.39
N LYS A 5 -26.84 3.90 -15.65
CA LYS A 5 -26.20 2.63 -16.01
C LYS A 5 -24.69 2.73 -15.95
N ASP A 6 -24.14 3.86 -16.39
CA ASP A 6 -22.68 4.09 -16.40
C ASP A 6 -22.15 4.14 -14.96
N ILE A 7 -22.81 4.89 -14.06
CA ILE A 7 -22.47 4.93 -12.64
C ILE A 7 -22.54 3.53 -12.00
N LEU A 8 -23.58 2.76 -12.34
CA LEU A 8 -23.73 1.38 -11.84
C LEU A 8 -22.57 0.49 -12.30
N ILE A 9 -22.21 0.55 -13.58
CA ILE A 9 -21.12 -0.25 -14.15
C ILE A 9 -19.77 0.15 -13.52
N SER A 10 -19.45 1.44 -13.43
CA SER A 10 -18.20 1.91 -12.80
C SER A 10 -18.12 1.52 -11.32
N THR A 11 -19.25 1.55 -10.61
CA THR A 11 -19.31 1.10 -9.21
C THR A 11 -19.02 -0.39 -9.09
N ILE A 12 -19.63 -1.22 -9.96
CA ILE A 12 -19.38 -2.66 -9.99
C ILE A 12 -17.91 -2.96 -10.31
N MET A 13 -17.33 -2.25 -11.29
CA MET A 13 -15.92 -2.41 -11.66
C MET A 13 -14.98 -2.04 -10.51
N LEU A 14 -15.26 -0.93 -9.80
CA LEU A 14 -14.48 -0.52 -8.64
C LEU A 14 -14.51 -1.59 -7.53
N LEU A 15 -15.71 -2.08 -7.19
CA LEU A 15 -15.87 -3.09 -6.15
C LEU A 15 -15.20 -4.41 -6.53
N LEU A 16 -15.32 -4.83 -7.79
CA LEU A 16 -14.67 -6.04 -8.29
C LEU A 16 -13.14 -5.89 -8.28
N SER A 17 -12.62 -4.76 -8.76
CA SER A 17 -11.18 -4.44 -8.78
C SER A 17 -10.59 -4.50 -7.37
N TYR A 18 -11.27 -3.87 -6.39
CA TYR A 18 -10.83 -3.91 -5.01
C TYR A 18 -10.89 -5.32 -4.42
N THR A 19 -12.01 -6.03 -4.62
CA THR A 19 -12.19 -7.39 -4.07
C THR A 19 -11.13 -8.36 -4.57
N VAL A 20 -10.80 -8.33 -5.86
CA VAL A 20 -9.76 -9.19 -6.45
C VAL A 20 -8.39 -8.87 -5.88
N ARG A 21 -8.07 -7.58 -5.67
CA ARG A 21 -6.75 -7.14 -5.17
C ARG A 21 -6.52 -7.48 -3.70
N ILE A 22 -7.57 -7.45 -2.88
CA ILE A 22 -7.44 -7.81 -1.45
C ILE A 22 -7.57 -9.31 -1.20
N HIS A 23 -8.01 -10.09 -2.18
CA HIS A 23 -8.15 -11.53 -2.03
C HIS A 23 -6.79 -12.16 -1.70
N ASN A 24 -6.67 -12.77 -0.52
CA ASN A 24 -5.43 -13.38 -0.01
C ASN A 24 -4.23 -12.43 0.08
N ILE A 25 -4.46 -11.13 0.29
CA ILE A 25 -3.37 -10.13 0.38
C ILE A 25 -2.44 -10.33 1.59
N ASP A 26 -2.91 -11.10 2.57
CA ASP A 26 -2.20 -11.56 3.77
C ASP A 26 -1.36 -12.83 3.52
N LYS A 27 -1.55 -13.54 2.40
CA LYS A 27 -0.75 -14.72 2.05
C LYS A 27 0.67 -14.29 1.64
N GLY A 28 1.53 -14.21 2.64
CA GLY A 28 2.92 -13.79 2.51
C GLY A 28 3.28 -12.87 3.66
N ASN A 29 3.49 -13.46 4.84
CA ASN A 29 3.85 -12.77 6.07
C ASN A 29 5.33 -12.36 6.13
N TYR A 30 5.94 -12.14 4.97
CA TYR A 30 7.33 -11.74 4.80
C TYR A 30 7.42 -10.57 3.84
N VAL A 31 8.52 -9.82 3.92
CA VAL A 31 8.80 -8.68 3.03
C VAL A 31 8.96 -9.16 1.59
N THR A 32 8.10 -8.68 0.70
CA THR A 32 8.15 -9.04 -0.73
C THR A 32 9.01 -8.05 -1.53
N TRP A 33 9.37 -8.45 -2.75
CA TRP A 33 10.31 -7.80 -3.68
C TRP A 33 10.62 -6.31 -3.41
N ASP A 34 9.73 -5.40 -3.83
CA ASP A 34 9.93 -3.96 -3.70
C ASP A 34 9.36 -3.37 -2.40
N GLU A 35 8.65 -4.16 -1.59
CA GLU A 35 8.28 -3.75 -0.23
C GLU A 35 9.51 -3.49 0.63
N ALA A 36 10.63 -4.20 0.37
CA ALA A 36 11.91 -3.95 1.03
C ALA A 36 12.39 -2.51 0.82
N HIS A 37 12.36 -2.01 -0.42
CA HIS A 37 12.85 -0.67 -0.75
C HIS A 37 11.85 0.41 -0.31
N PHE A 38 10.58 0.28 -0.72
CA PHE A 38 9.57 1.30 -0.45
C PHE A 38 9.17 1.35 1.03
N GLY A 39 9.20 0.21 1.73
CA GLY A 39 8.99 0.15 3.17
C GLY A 39 10.08 0.90 3.94
N LYS A 40 11.35 0.73 3.54
CA LYS A 40 12.48 1.47 4.14
C LYS A 40 12.39 2.98 3.89
N PHE A 41 12.00 3.39 2.69
CA PHE A 41 11.76 4.80 2.40
C PHE A 41 10.60 5.39 3.19
N SER A 42 9.52 4.62 3.36
CA SER A 42 8.40 4.98 4.23
C SER A 42 8.87 5.23 5.66
N GLN A 43 9.74 4.38 6.20
CA GLN A 43 10.31 4.56 7.54
C GLN A 43 11.17 5.82 7.63
N ASN A 44 12.04 6.06 6.66
CA ASN A 44 12.84 7.30 6.64
C ASN A 44 11.97 8.56 6.67
N TYR A 45 10.81 8.56 6.00
CA TYR A 45 9.86 9.67 6.10
C TYR A 45 9.24 9.82 7.51
N LEU A 46 8.85 8.71 8.13
CA LEU A 46 8.26 8.71 9.47
C LEU A 46 9.26 9.20 10.52
N ASP A 47 10.52 8.79 10.39
CA ASP A 47 11.61 9.16 11.29
C ASP A 47 12.20 10.55 10.99
N ARG A 48 11.76 11.17 9.89
CA ARG A 48 12.30 12.45 9.37
C ARG A 48 13.80 12.38 9.03
N ASN A 49 14.27 11.21 8.60
CA ASN A 49 15.62 11.00 8.13
C ASN A 49 15.74 11.31 6.64
N PHE A 50 16.74 12.11 6.28
CA PHE A 50 17.04 12.39 4.87
C PHE A 50 17.58 11.12 4.19
N TYR A 51 17.10 10.85 2.98
CA TYR A 51 17.61 9.79 2.12
C TYR A 51 17.57 10.24 0.65
N ASN A 52 18.41 9.61 -0.17
CA ASN A 52 18.44 9.87 -1.60
C ASN A 52 17.79 8.70 -2.35
N ASP A 53 16.98 9.01 -3.36
CA ASP A 53 16.42 8.01 -4.28
C ASP A 53 16.15 8.61 -5.66
N VAL A 54 16.15 7.76 -6.69
CA VAL A 54 15.97 8.15 -8.09
C VAL A 54 14.52 8.54 -8.44
N HIS A 55 13.53 8.06 -7.69
CA HIS A 55 12.12 8.29 -8.00
C HIS A 55 11.57 9.57 -7.36
N PRO A 56 10.58 10.24 -7.99
CA PRO A 56 9.83 11.32 -7.36
C PRO A 56 9.24 10.92 -6.00
N PRO A 57 9.04 11.89 -5.08
CA PRO A 57 8.74 11.58 -3.67
C PRO A 57 7.30 11.15 -3.39
N LEU A 58 6.33 11.51 -4.25
CA LEU A 58 4.90 11.38 -3.94
C LEU A 58 4.47 9.94 -3.60
N GLY A 59 4.89 8.95 -4.39
CA GLY A 59 4.53 7.55 -4.13
C GLY A 59 5.02 7.08 -2.76
N LYS A 60 6.25 7.42 -2.41
CA LYS A 60 6.85 7.05 -1.12
C LYS A 60 6.22 7.81 0.04
N MET A 61 5.79 9.05 -0.16
CA MET A 61 5.02 9.81 0.85
C MET A 61 3.65 9.16 1.10
N LEU A 62 2.99 8.61 0.07
CA LEU A 62 1.74 7.85 0.25
C LEU A 62 1.99 6.53 0.99
N THR A 63 3.10 5.84 0.71
CA THR A 63 3.52 4.66 1.48
C THR A 63 3.82 5.04 2.94
N ALA A 64 4.48 6.18 3.19
CA ALA A 64 4.71 6.71 4.54
C ALA A 64 3.42 7.07 5.26
N LEU A 65 2.46 7.69 4.57
CA LEU A 65 1.12 7.95 5.10
C LEU A 65 0.42 6.64 5.48
N SER A 66 0.56 5.59 4.66
CA SER A 66 0.07 4.26 4.99
C SER A 66 0.71 3.74 6.27
N GLY A 67 2.04 3.81 6.38
CA GLY A 67 2.77 3.44 7.59
C GLY A 67 2.29 4.22 8.81
N TYR A 68 2.06 5.52 8.69
CA TYR A 68 1.55 6.37 9.77
C TYR A 68 0.16 5.93 10.27
N ILE A 69 -0.78 5.69 9.35
CA ILE A 69 -2.15 5.25 9.67
C ILE A 69 -2.15 3.91 10.42
N TYR A 70 -1.27 2.99 10.01
CA TYR A 70 -1.13 1.66 10.63
C TYR A 70 -0.08 1.61 11.76
N GLY A 71 0.40 2.78 12.23
CA GLY A 71 1.26 2.88 13.41
C GLY A 71 2.65 2.27 13.24
N GLN A 72 3.20 2.29 12.03
CA GLN A 72 4.53 1.79 11.72
C GLN A 72 5.61 2.81 12.09
N SER A 73 6.79 2.33 12.49
CA SER A 73 7.99 3.13 12.77
C SER A 73 9.23 2.28 12.52
N SER A 74 10.39 2.87 12.26
CA SER A 74 11.65 2.12 12.15
C SER A 74 12.07 1.45 13.45
N ASP A 75 11.75 2.04 14.60
CA ASP A 75 12.02 1.46 15.93
C ASP A 75 11.35 0.10 16.13
N LYS A 76 10.32 -0.22 15.33
CA LYS A 76 9.53 -1.45 15.45
C LYS A 76 10.01 -2.57 14.52
N PHE A 77 10.57 -2.22 13.37
CA PHE A 77 10.90 -3.17 12.30
C PHE A 77 11.78 -2.49 11.26
N THR A 78 12.58 -3.26 10.50
CA THR A 78 13.26 -2.74 9.30
C THR A 78 12.90 -3.64 8.11
N PHE A 79 12.52 -3.03 6.99
CA PHE A 79 12.17 -3.74 5.76
C PHE A 79 13.43 -4.26 5.04
N ASP A 80 14.12 -5.23 5.64
CA ASP A 80 15.20 -5.95 4.97
C ASP A 80 14.64 -7.15 4.17
N LYS A 81 15.42 -7.62 3.19
CA LYS A 81 14.98 -8.72 2.33
C LYS A 81 14.92 -10.02 3.12
N SER A 82 13.74 -10.63 3.16
CA SER A 82 13.42 -12.01 3.60
C SER A 82 12.95 -12.22 5.04
N ASP A 83 12.77 -11.17 5.85
CA ASP A 83 12.26 -11.35 7.22
C ASP A 83 10.73 -11.43 7.27
N ASN A 84 10.24 -12.26 8.19
CA ASN A 84 8.83 -12.30 8.53
C ASN A 84 8.44 -11.03 9.28
N PHE A 85 7.23 -10.52 9.01
CA PHE A 85 6.69 -9.38 9.75
C PHE A 85 6.48 -9.75 11.23
N PRO A 86 6.81 -8.84 12.17
CA PRO A 86 6.50 -9.02 13.59
C PRO A 86 4.99 -9.18 13.83
N HIS A 87 4.60 -9.89 14.90
CA HIS A 87 3.19 -10.08 15.25
C HIS A 87 2.39 -8.77 15.40
N ASN A 88 3.06 -7.68 15.82
CA ASN A 88 2.43 -6.36 16.03
C ASN A 88 2.61 -5.41 14.84
N PHE A 89 2.93 -5.92 13.66
CA PHE A 89 3.16 -5.14 12.45
C PHE A 89 2.01 -5.36 11.46
N ASP A 90 1.14 -4.35 11.30
CA ASP A 90 0.01 -4.44 10.36
C ASP A 90 0.43 -4.15 8.91
N TYR A 91 1.15 -5.09 8.30
CA TYR A 91 1.50 -5.04 6.87
C TYR A 91 0.28 -5.24 5.97
N VAL A 92 -0.74 -5.95 6.45
CA VAL A 92 -1.97 -6.24 5.70
C VAL A 92 -2.74 -4.94 5.46
N GLY A 93 -2.85 -4.08 6.48
CA GLY A 93 -3.40 -2.74 6.37
C GLY A 93 -2.68 -1.91 5.30
N MET A 94 -1.34 -1.90 5.35
CA MET A 94 -0.54 -1.18 4.35
C MET A 94 -0.80 -1.69 2.93
N ARG A 95 -0.82 -3.00 2.72
CA ARG A 95 -1.12 -3.60 1.41
C ARG A 95 -2.54 -3.27 0.94
N ARG A 96 -3.53 -3.28 1.84
CA ARG A 96 -4.93 -2.90 1.54
C ARG A 96 -5.04 -1.46 1.06
N MET A 97 -4.26 -0.53 1.63
CA MET A 97 -4.24 0.86 1.17
C MET A 97 -3.70 0.97 -0.27
N HIS A 98 -2.61 0.27 -0.60
CA HIS A 98 -2.09 0.24 -1.97
C HIS A 98 -3.08 -0.44 -2.93
N ALA A 99 -3.75 -1.51 -2.50
CA ALA A 99 -4.81 -2.15 -3.26
C ALA A 99 -6.00 -1.20 -3.51
N ALA A 100 -6.40 -0.40 -2.52
CA ALA A 100 -7.47 0.59 -2.65
C ALA A 100 -7.10 1.67 -3.69
N ILE A 101 -5.91 2.26 -3.60
CA ILE A 101 -5.43 3.26 -4.57
C ILE A 101 -5.38 2.66 -5.99
N GLY A 102 -4.84 1.45 -6.13
CA GLY A 102 -4.80 0.76 -7.43
C GLY A 102 -6.19 0.38 -7.98
N SER A 103 -7.20 0.26 -7.12
CA SER A 103 -8.58 -0.04 -7.55
C SER A 103 -9.27 1.18 -8.14
N LEU A 104 -8.93 2.40 -7.70
CA LEU A 104 -9.48 3.65 -8.25
C LEU A 104 -9.19 3.84 -9.74
N ILE A 105 -8.14 3.20 -10.27
CA ILE A 105 -7.81 3.23 -11.70
C ILE A 105 -8.99 2.75 -12.56
N SER A 106 -9.77 1.78 -12.06
CA SER A 106 -10.93 1.22 -12.77
C SER A 106 -12.08 2.22 -13.00
N LEU A 107 -12.03 3.40 -12.38
CA LEU A 107 -12.99 4.48 -12.62
C LEU A 107 -12.61 5.34 -13.84
N PHE A 108 -11.36 5.28 -14.28
CA PHE A 108 -10.80 6.11 -15.35
C PHE A 108 -10.56 5.33 -16.66
N THR A 109 -10.92 4.05 -16.67
CA THR A 109 -10.82 3.12 -17.81
C THR A 109 -12.21 2.74 -18.29
#